data_AF-A0A2U3AWN4-F1
#
_entry.id   AF-A0A2U3AWN4-F1
#
_cell.length_a   1.000
_cell.length_b   1.000
_cell.length_c   1.000
_cell.angle_alpha   90.00
_cell.angle_beta   90.00
_cell.angle_gamma   90.00
#
_symmetry.space_group_name_H-M   'P 1'
#
loop_
_entity.id
_entity.type
_entity.pdbx_description
1 polymer ?
#
loop_
_entity_poly.entity_id
_entity_poly.type
_entity_poly.pdbx_seq_one_letter_code
_entity_poly.pdbx_strand_id
1 'polypeptide(L)'
;MKVILTLFLSFFCVTTIWSQDVVMDTTKAVDTKYREDQFYLAITYNLLAQKPNNVKQTGFSSGFHFGYIRDFPLNERRNFGLGLGLGASINSYNHNIFLSENTSGEIEYINLSDADINYTKNKFSTYLLEMPLEVRWRTSTAEEYKFWRIYTGFKVGYLLASSTKFKGDLGKIKHSNIKSFNDFQYGLTFSAGYNTWNFHLYYSLNSILSSDARLGEQAIDMYAVKFGLIFYIL
;
A
#
# COMPACT_ATOMS: atom_id res chain seq x y z
N MET A 1 -21.18 -24.03 1.08
CA MET A 1 -19.78 -23.72 0.67
C MET A 1 -19.39 -24.25 -0.71
N LYS A 2 -19.74 -25.49 -1.11
CA LYS A 2 -19.36 -26.02 -2.44
C LYS A 2 -19.96 -25.24 -3.62
N VAL A 3 -21.22 -24.80 -3.53
CA VAL A 3 -21.92 -24.08 -4.62
C VAL A 3 -21.36 -22.68 -4.89
N ILE A 4 -20.90 -21.97 -3.84
CA ILE A 4 -20.29 -20.64 -3.97
C ILE A 4 -18.91 -20.76 -4.64
N LEU A 5 -18.17 -21.83 -4.36
CA LEU A 5 -16.87 -22.11 -4.98
C LEU A 5 -17.02 -22.44 -6.47
N THR A 6 -18.09 -23.15 -6.86
CA THR A 6 -18.38 -23.48 -8.27
C THR A 6 -18.79 -22.23 -9.07
N LEU A 7 -19.55 -21.31 -8.47
CA LEU A 7 -19.91 -20.03 -9.09
C LEU A 7 -18.69 -19.11 -9.27
N PHE A 8 -17.75 -19.12 -8.33
CA PHE A 8 -16.51 -18.34 -8.44
C PHE A 8 -15.56 -18.91 -9.51
N LEU A 9 -15.53 -20.24 -9.68
CA LEU A 9 -14.70 -20.90 -10.70
C LEU A 9 -15.27 -20.71 -12.12
N SER A 10 -16.59 -20.57 -12.25
CA SER A 10 -17.26 -20.25 -13.52
C SER A 10 -16.92 -18.85 -14.04
N PHE A 11 -16.67 -17.87 -13.16
CA PHE A 11 -16.32 -16.51 -13.57
C PHE A 11 -14.89 -16.40 -14.11
N PHE A 12 -14.00 -17.33 -13.72
CA PHE A 12 -12.59 -17.34 -14.15
C PHE A 12 -12.37 -17.95 -15.55
N CYS A 13 -13.35 -18.69 -16.08
CA CYS A 13 -13.27 -19.28 -17.43
C CYS A 13 -13.70 -18.33 -18.56
N VAL A 14 -14.25 -17.15 -18.26
CA VAL A 14 -14.79 -16.23 -19.29
C VAL A 14 -13.79 -15.13 -19.68
N THR A 15 -12.63 -15.02 -19.03
CA THR A 15 -11.54 -14.18 -19.53
C THR A 15 -10.72 -14.94 -20.56
N THR A 16 -11.36 -15.26 -21.69
CA THR A 16 -10.61 -15.46 -22.92
C THR A 16 -9.87 -14.16 -23.20
N ILE A 17 -8.56 -14.30 -23.33
CA ILE A 17 -7.64 -13.23 -23.66
C ILE A 17 -7.98 -12.77 -25.07
N TRP A 18 -8.69 -11.64 -25.18
CA TRP A 18 -8.72 -10.88 -26.43
C TRP A 18 -7.39 -10.12 -26.50
N SER A 19 -6.36 -10.78 -27.05
CA SER A 19 -5.23 -10.04 -27.60
C SER A 19 -5.77 -9.30 -28.82
N GLN A 20 -6.11 -8.02 -28.67
CA GLN A 20 -6.39 -7.18 -29.82
C GLN A 20 -5.05 -6.94 -30.54
N ASP A 21 -4.89 -7.52 -31.72
CA ASP A 21 -3.91 -7.03 -32.68
C ASP A 21 -4.30 -5.57 -33.00
N VAL A 22 -3.45 -4.63 -32.58
CA VAL A 22 -3.62 -3.22 -32.92
C VAL A 22 -3.32 -3.10 -34.41
N VAL A 23 -4.38 -3.15 -35.23
CA VAL A 23 -4.31 -2.58 -36.58
C VAL A 23 -3.96 -1.10 -36.38
N MET A 24 -2.74 -0.71 -36.75
CA MET A 24 -2.33 0.70 -36.83
C MET A 24 -3.11 1.35 -37.97
N ASP A 25 -4.34 1.75 -37.66
CA ASP A 25 -5.12 2.64 -38.50
C ASP A 25 -4.42 4.00 -38.53
N THR A 26 -3.68 4.24 -39.61
CA THR A 26 -2.86 5.44 -39.85
C THR A 26 -3.71 6.69 -40.08
N THR A 27 -5.05 6.58 -39.97
CA THR A 27 -5.99 7.69 -40.09
C THR A 27 -6.60 8.17 -38.77
N LYS A 28 -6.18 7.62 -37.61
CA LYS A 28 -6.67 8.12 -36.33
C LYS A 28 -6.27 9.57 -36.12
N ALA A 29 -7.27 10.45 -36.08
CA ALA A 29 -7.10 11.84 -35.67
C ALA A 29 -6.40 11.89 -34.30
N VAL A 30 -5.31 12.64 -34.22
CA VAL A 30 -4.53 12.81 -33.00
C VAL A 30 -5.41 13.47 -31.93
N ASP A 31 -5.63 12.77 -30.81
CA ASP A 31 -6.39 13.32 -29.69
C ASP A 31 -5.54 14.31 -28.89
N THR A 32 -5.67 15.59 -29.24
CA THR A 32 -5.03 16.70 -28.52
C THR A 32 -5.57 16.88 -27.10
N LYS A 33 -6.71 16.24 -26.75
CA LYS A 33 -7.36 16.31 -25.44
C LYS A 33 -7.21 15.03 -24.60
N TYR A 34 -6.18 14.23 -24.86
CA TYR A 34 -5.90 13.00 -24.12
C TYR A 34 -5.77 13.20 -22.59
N ARG A 35 -6.04 12.14 -21.82
CA ARG A 35 -5.87 12.07 -20.35
C ARG A 35 -5.16 10.77 -20.01
N GLU A 36 -4.35 10.80 -18.95
CA GLU A 36 -3.69 9.61 -18.44
C GLU A 36 -4.41 9.07 -17.19
N ASP A 37 -5.69 8.81 -17.35
CA ASP A 37 -6.47 8.10 -16.35
C ASP A 37 -5.89 6.68 -16.21
N GLN A 38 -5.43 6.32 -15.01
CA GLN A 38 -4.55 5.16 -14.83
C GLN A 38 -5.05 4.25 -13.72
N PHE A 39 -5.13 2.96 -14.02
CA PHE A 39 -5.01 1.95 -12.98
C PHE A 39 -3.56 1.89 -12.51
N TYR A 40 -3.36 1.61 -11.23
CA TYR A 40 -2.04 1.32 -10.71
C TYR A 40 -1.99 0.02 -9.94
N LEU A 41 -0.83 -0.63 -9.99
CA LEU A 41 -0.43 -1.72 -9.13
C LEU A 41 0.91 -1.36 -8.51
N ALA A 42 1.09 -1.54 -7.21
CA ALA A 42 2.37 -1.33 -6.56
C ALA A 42 2.73 -2.48 -5.64
N ILE A 43 4.03 -2.79 -5.60
CA ILE A 43 4.61 -3.75 -4.67
C ILE A 43 5.70 -3.00 -3.90
N THR A 44 5.61 -3.02 -2.58
CA THR A 44 6.54 -2.30 -1.71
C THR A 44 7.20 -3.21 -0.69
N TYR A 45 8.41 -2.86 -0.29
CA TYR A 45 9.02 -3.28 0.94
C TYR A 45 8.76 -2.23 2.03
N ASN A 46 8.30 -2.69 3.19
CA ASN A 46 7.75 -1.83 4.24
C ASN A 46 8.67 -1.79 5.46
N LEU A 47 9.20 -0.61 5.76
CA LEU A 47 9.98 -0.31 6.94
C LEU A 47 9.14 0.43 7.98
N LEU A 48 9.54 0.26 9.23
CA LEU A 48 9.09 0.99 10.40
C LEU A 48 10.23 1.91 10.85
N ALA A 49 10.01 3.21 10.76
CA ALA A 49 10.88 4.26 11.27
C ALA A 49 10.47 4.68 12.69
N GLN A 50 11.36 5.39 13.39
CA GLN A 50 11.15 5.90 14.76
C GLN A 50 10.70 4.83 15.78
N LYS A 51 11.21 3.61 15.59
CA LYS A 51 10.96 2.49 16.50
C LYS A 51 11.57 2.76 17.89
N PRO A 52 10.90 2.36 18.99
CA PRO A 52 11.50 2.34 20.33
C PRO A 52 12.80 1.53 20.38
N ASN A 53 13.61 1.78 21.41
CA ASN A 53 14.82 1.00 21.66
C ASN A 53 14.47 -0.49 21.79
N ASN A 54 15.34 -1.37 21.29
CA ASN A 54 15.16 -2.82 21.22
C ASN A 54 14.04 -3.31 20.28
N VAL A 55 13.30 -2.45 19.59
CA VAL A 55 12.35 -2.87 18.55
C VAL A 55 13.07 -3.04 17.21
N LYS A 56 13.05 -4.27 16.70
CA LYS A 56 13.69 -4.64 15.43
C LYS A 56 12.65 -5.20 14.46
N GLN A 57 12.81 -4.84 13.19
CA GLN A 57 12.12 -5.54 12.12
C GLN A 57 12.94 -6.74 11.69
N THR A 58 12.30 -7.90 11.59
CA THR A 58 12.94 -9.15 11.17
C THR A 58 12.21 -9.71 9.96
N GLY A 59 12.94 -10.33 9.03
CA GLY A 59 12.33 -10.90 7.83
C GLY A 59 11.74 -9.88 6.84
N PHE A 60 10.88 -10.37 5.95
CA PHE A 60 10.39 -9.61 4.79
C PHE A 60 9.02 -8.96 5.05
N SER A 61 8.99 -7.63 5.12
CA SER A 61 7.78 -6.82 5.30
C SER A 61 7.35 -6.23 3.96
N SER A 62 6.14 -6.54 3.51
CA SER A 62 5.69 -6.26 2.14
C SER A 62 4.38 -5.49 2.10
N GLY A 63 4.19 -4.71 1.04
CA GLY A 63 2.93 -4.05 0.71
C GLY A 63 2.50 -4.38 -0.72
N PHE A 64 1.19 -4.53 -0.91
CA PHE A 64 0.55 -4.61 -2.22
C PHE A 64 -0.51 -3.52 -2.28
N HIS A 65 -0.51 -2.74 -3.35
CA HIS A 65 -1.41 -1.60 -3.54
C HIS A 65 -2.01 -1.68 -4.92
N PHE A 66 -3.28 -1.33 -5.04
CA PHE A 66 -3.93 -1.19 -6.33
C PHE A 66 -4.94 -0.06 -6.27
N GLY A 67 -5.27 0.51 -7.42
CA GLY A 67 -6.29 1.55 -7.47
C GLY A 67 -6.40 2.17 -8.85
N TYR A 68 -7.14 3.26 -8.90
CA TYR A 68 -7.36 4.06 -10.09
C TYR A 68 -7.17 5.53 -9.75
N ILE A 69 -6.49 6.26 -10.64
CA ILE A 69 -6.25 7.68 -10.49
C ILE A 69 -6.71 8.38 -11.76
N ARG A 70 -7.60 9.35 -11.58
CA ARG A 70 -8.06 10.22 -12.65
C ARG A 70 -7.09 11.39 -12.83
N ASP A 71 -6.74 11.67 -14.07
CA ASP A 71 -5.76 12.67 -14.47
C ASP A 71 -6.44 13.98 -14.87
N PHE A 72 -5.95 15.09 -14.35
CA PHE A 72 -6.46 16.45 -14.61
C PHE A 72 -5.32 17.30 -15.16
N PRO A 73 -5.12 17.31 -16.49
CA PRO A 73 -4.11 18.15 -17.13
C PRO A 73 -4.37 19.63 -16.87
N LEU A 74 -3.31 20.37 -16.51
CA LEU A 74 -3.36 21.80 -16.18
C LEU A 74 -2.72 22.69 -17.27
N ASN A 75 -2.16 22.10 -18.32
CA ASN A 75 -1.54 22.84 -19.42
C ASN A 75 -1.94 22.27 -20.79
N GLU A 76 -1.79 23.08 -21.85
CA GLU A 76 -2.18 22.71 -23.22
C GLU A 76 -1.43 21.48 -23.75
N ARG A 77 -0.15 21.34 -23.39
CA ARG A 77 0.67 20.16 -23.71
C ARG A 77 0.24 18.89 -22.98
N ARG A 78 -0.58 19.03 -21.93
CA ARG A 78 -1.09 17.95 -21.08
C ARG A 78 -0.01 17.07 -20.47
N ASN A 79 1.13 17.66 -20.16
CA ASN A 79 2.27 16.97 -19.56
C ASN A 79 2.51 17.38 -18.11
N PHE A 80 1.68 18.29 -17.59
CA PHE A 80 1.61 18.68 -16.19
C PHE A 80 0.15 18.67 -15.73
N GLY A 81 -0.12 18.13 -14.54
CA GLY A 81 -1.48 17.97 -14.06
C GLY A 81 -1.59 17.59 -12.59
N LEU A 82 -2.82 17.39 -12.16
CA LEU A 82 -3.16 16.81 -10.87
C LEU A 82 -3.77 15.42 -11.08
N GLY A 83 -3.55 14.51 -10.14
CA GLY A 83 -4.17 13.21 -10.08
C GLY A 83 -4.99 13.08 -8.81
N LEU A 84 -6.23 12.61 -8.92
CA LEU A 84 -7.03 12.23 -7.76
C LEU A 84 -7.55 10.82 -7.96
N GLY A 85 -7.35 9.96 -6.97
CA GLY A 85 -7.68 8.55 -7.10
C GLY A 85 -8.33 7.92 -5.89
N LEU A 86 -8.65 6.65 -6.07
CA LEU A 86 -9.11 5.74 -5.03
C LEU A 86 -8.39 4.41 -5.22
N GLY A 87 -7.94 3.81 -4.12
CA GLY A 87 -7.25 2.53 -4.14
C GLY A 87 -7.40 1.78 -2.84
N ALA A 88 -6.75 0.64 -2.75
CA ALA A 88 -6.65 -0.13 -1.53
C ALA A 88 -5.25 -0.75 -1.40
N SER A 89 -4.84 -1.00 -0.16
CA SER A 89 -3.56 -1.63 0.10
C SER A 89 -3.62 -2.67 1.21
N ILE A 90 -2.76 -3.68 1.06
CA ILE A 90 -2.50 -4.71 2.06
C ILE A 90 -1.04 -4.58 2.44
N ASN A 91 -0.77 -4.30 3.72
CA ASN A 91 0.58 -4.10 4.22
C ASN A 91 0.86 -5.11 5.32
N SER A 92 2.08 -5.65 5.35
CA SER A 92 2.54 -6.60 6.36
C SER A 92 3.88 -6.13 6.91
N TYR A 93 3.98 -6.11 8.24
CA TYR A 93 5.18 -5.67 8.95
C TYR A 93 5.58 -6.77 9.92
N ASN A 94 6.78 -7.30 9.78
CA ASN A 94 7.34 -8.28 10.71
C ASN A 94 8.29 -7.56 11.68
N HIS A 95 8.11 -7.82 12.96
CA HIS A 95 8.79 -7.11 14.06
C HIS A 95 8.76 -7.97 15.33
N ASN A 96 9.43 -7.53 16.39
CA ASN A 96 9.51 -8.23 17.67
C ASN A 96 8.57 -7.68 18.77
N ILE A 97 7.59 -6.83 18.44
CA ILE A 97 6.55 -6.39 19.39
C ILE A 97 5.37 -7.35 19.33
N PHE A 98 5.13 -8.11 20.39
CA PHE A 98 3.96 -8.94 20.55
C PHE A 98 2.81 -8.12 21.12
N LEU A 99 1.62 -8.27 20.52
CA LEU A 99 0.39 -7.62 20.98
C LEU A 99 -0.48 -8.72 21.60
N SER A 100 -0.74 -8.60 22.89
CA SER A 100 -1.63 -9.49 23.64
C SER A 100 -2.88 -8.73 24.03
N GLU A 101 -4.04 -9.32 23.77
CA GLU A 101 -5.32 -8.78 24.23
C GLU A 101 -5.72 -9.53 25.50
N ASN A 102 -5.88 -8.80 26.60
CA ASN A 102 -6.31 -9.39 27.87
C ASN A 102 -7.83 -9.64 27.90
N THR A 103 -8.33 -10.32 28.93
CA THR A 103 -9.76 -10.66 29.08
C THR A 103 -10.68 -9.43 29.18
N SER A 104 -10.13 -8.26 29.53
CA SER A 104 -10.83 -6.98 29.59
C SER A 104 -10.80 -6.19 28.27
N GLY A 105 -10.13 -6.71 27.23
CA GLY A 105 -9.99 -6.06 25.92
C GLY A 105 -8.91 -4.99 25.86
N GLU A 106 -8.07 -4.87 26.88
CA GLU A 106 -6.90 -3.99 26.85
C GLU A 106 -5.75 -4.69 26.12
N ILE A 107 -4.95 -3.90 25.41
CA ILE A 107 -3.86 -4.39 24.59
C ILE A 107 -2.55 -4.14 25.30
N GLU A 108 -1.87 -5.22 25.64
CA GLU A 108 -0.52 -5.21 26.18
C GLU A 108 0.50 -5.36 25.03
N TYR A 109 1.53 -4.52 25.06
CA TYR A 109 2.64 -4.57 24.11
C TYR A 109 3.87 -5.12 24.83
N ILE A 110 4.39 -6.23 24.32
CA ILE A 110 5.54 -6.93 24.90
C ILE A 110 6.64 -6.98 23.86
N ASN A 111 7.85 -6.55 24.21
CA ASN A 111 9.00 -6.79 23.35
C ASN A 111 9.50 -8.23 23.57
N LEU A 112 9.38 -9.05 22.53
CA LEU A 112 9.77 -10.46 22.57
C LEU A 112 11.27 -10.66 22.86
N SER A 113 12.10 -9.68 22.47
CA SER A 113 13.54 -9.74 22.74
C SER A 113 13.87 -9.46 24.21
N ASP A 114 13.11 -8.58 24.87
CA ASP A 114 13.33 -8.26 26.29
C ASP A 114 12.76 -9.36 27.20
N ALA A 115 11.74 -10.09 26.73
CA ALA A 115 11.10 -11.19 27.45
C ALA A 115 11.76 -12.58 27.22
N ASP A 116 12.84 -12.65 26.44
CA ASP A 116 13.53 -13.90 26.06
C ASP A 116 12.59 -14.98 25.46
N ILE A 117 11.60 -14.55 24.66
CA ILE A 117 10.62 -15.44 24.04
C ILE A 117 11.04 -15.76 22.60
N ASN A 118 11.28 -17.04 22.31
CA ASN A 118 11.62 -17.43 20.95
C ASN A 118 10.39 -17.43 20.05
N TYR A 119 10.59 -16.96 18.82
CA TYR A 119 9.53 -16.88 17.84
C TYR A 119 10.07 -17.10 16.42
N THR A 120 9.22 -17.68 15.58
CA THR A 120 9.49 -17.85 14.14
C THR A 120 8.74 -16.84 13.29
N LYS A 121 7.66 -16.26 13.83
CA LYS A 121 6.84 -15.28 13.13
C LYS A 121 6.17 -14.36 14.13
N ASN A 122 6.36 -13.07 13.96
CA ASN A 122 5.57 -12.06 14.64
C ASN A 122 5.36 -10.89 13.69
N LYS A 123 4.09 -10.61 13.38
CA LYS A 123 3.74 -9.57 12.41
C LYS A 123 2.35 -9.02 12.63
N PHE A 124 2.16 -7.76 12.24
CA PHE A 124 0.84 -7.23 11.95
C PHE A 124 0.62 -7.03 10.45
N SER A 125 -0.64 -7.01 10.05
CA SER A 125 -1.06 -6.70 8.69
C SER A 125 -2.24 -5.73 8.72
N THR A 126 -2.20 -4.72 7.85
CA THR A 126 -3.24 -3.69 7.72
C THR A 126 -3.83 -3.71 6.32
N TYR A 127 -5.14 -3.45 6.26
CA TYR A 127 -5.92 -3.36 5.03
C TYR A 127 -6.51 -1.96 4.98
N LEU A 128 -6.09 -1.15 4.01
CA LEU A 128 -6.50 0.25 3.91
C LEU A 128 -7.28 0.51 2.63
N LEU A 129 -8.28 1.38 2.72
CA LEU A 129 -8.82 2.13 1.59
C LEU A 129 -8.01 3.43 1.46
N GLU A 130 -7.52 3.76 0.27
CA GLU A 130 -6.58 4.85 0.04
C GLU A 130 -7.15 5.88 -0.95
N MET A 131 -6.84 7.15 -0.73
CA MET A 131 -7.12 8.27 -1.63
C MET A 131 -5.82 9.02 -1.93
N PRO A 132 -5.14 8.71 -3.05
CA PRO A 132 -3.98 9.46 -3.51
C PRO A 132 -4.38 10.77 -4.19
N LEU A 133 -3.65 11.84 -3.87
CA LEU A 133 -3.66 13.13 -4.53
C LEU A 133 -2.24 13.44 -5.01
N GLU A 134 -2.06 13.60 -6.32
CA GLU A 134 -0.73 13.69 -6.95
C GLU A 134 -0.60 14.97 -7.78
N VAL A 135 0.55 15.62 -7.67
CA VAL A 135 1.09 16.52 -8.69
C VAL A 135 1.86 15.67 -9.69
N ARG A 136 1.50 15.79 -10.96
CA ARG A 136 1.94 14.90 -12.03
C ARG A 136 2.70 15.67 -13.07
N TRP A 137 3.95 15.27 -13.30
CA TRP A 137 4.74 15.73 -14.43
C TRP A 137 5.15 14.54 -15.30
N ARG A 138 5.13 14.73 -16.62
CA ARG A 138 5.51 13.72 -17.60
C ARG A 138 6.11 14.35 -18.85
N THR A 139 6.77 13.54 -19.68
CA THR A 139 7.30 13.95 -20.98
C THR A 139 6.41 13.54 -22.16
N SER A 140 5.15 13.19 -21.91
CA SER A 140 4.21 12.69 -22.93
C SER A 140 3.87 13.72 -24.01
N THR A 141 3.47 13.22 -25.17
CA THR A 141 2.81 13.97 -26.25
C THR A 141 1.53 13.24 -26.65
N ALA A 142 0.73 13.82 -27.56
CA ALA A 142 -0.51 13.18 -28.01
C ALA A 142 -0.29 11.88 -28.82
N GLU A 143 0.96 11.64 -29.27
CA GLU A 143 1.33 10.48 -30.10
C GLU A 143 2.28 9.51 -29.38
N GLU A 144 2.97 9.99 -28.32
CA GLU A 144 3.99 9.22 -27.62
C GLU A 144 3.44 8.59 -26.33
N TYR A 145 3.33 7.26 -26.33
CA TYR A 145 2.80 6.47 -25.21
C TYR A 145 3.87 5.96 -24.23
N LYS A 146 5.16 6.12 -24.55
CA LYS A 146 6.29 5.74 -23.69
C LYS A 146 7.07 6.97 -23.29
N PHE A 147 7.02 7.34 -22.01
CA PHE A 147 7.59 8.60 -21.55
C PHE A 147 8.03 8.53 -20.09
N TRP A 148 8.79 9.54 -19.66
CA TRP A 148 9.16 9.73 -18.26
C TRP A 148 8.02 10.30 -17.46
N ARG A 149 7.90 9.85 -16.20
CA ARG A 149 6.91 10.29 -15.23
C ARG A 149 7.62 10.65 -13.92
N ILE A 150 7.21 11.76 -13.32
CA ILE A 150 7.57 12.15 -11.95
C ILE A 150 6.29 12.62 -11.27
N TYR A 151 5.77 11.79 -10.39
CA TYR A 151 4.53 12.05 -9.65
C TYR A 151 4.87 12.15 -8.17
N THR A 152 4.43 13.22 -7.53
CA THR A 152 4.61 13.40 -6.08
C THR A 152 3.32 13.89 -5.48
N GLY A 153 3.07 13.60 -4.20
CA GLY A 153 1.82 14.03 -3.62
C GLY A 153 1.61 13.55 -2.21
N PHE A 154 0.33 13.45 -1.88
CA PHE A 154 -0.17 13.09 -0.57
C PHE A 154 -1.14 11.93 -0.72
N LYS A 155 -1.14 11.02 0.26
CA LYS A 155 -2.04 9.88 0.28
C LYS A 155 -2.67 9.78 1.65
N VAL A 156 -4.00 9.71 1.67
CA VAL A 156 -4.79 9.40 2.87
C VAL A 156 -5.25 7.96 2.78
N GLY A 157 -5.23 7.25 3.91
CA GLY A 157 -5.69 5.89 4.06
C GLY A 157 -6.61 5.76 5.26
N TYR A 158 -7.70 5.01 5.10
CA TYR A 158 -8.58 4.60 6.19
C TYR A 158 -8.45 3.10 6.42
N LEU A 159 -8.21 2.70 7.66
CA LEU A 159 -8.04 1.30 8.06
C LEU A 159 -9.40 0.58 8.02
N LEU A 160 -9.51 -0.43 7.16
CA LEU A 160 -10.70 -1.28 7.08
C LEU A 160 -10.59 -2.50 7.99
N ALA A 161 -9.39 -3.06 8.09
CA ALA A 161 -9.13 -4.22 8.91
C ALA A 161 -7.66 -4.28 9.33
N SER A 162 -7.41 -4.95 10.45
CA SER A 162 -6.07 -5.26 10.92
C SER A 162 -6.00 -6.72 11.38
N SER A 163 -4.79 -7.29 11.39
CA SER A 163 -4.58 -8.59 12.02
C SER A 163 -3.17 -8.71 12.58
N THR A 164 -3.03 -9.40 13.70
CA THR A 164 -1.73 -9.77 14.27
C THR A 164 -1.56 -11.28 14.17
N LYS A 165 -0.34 -11.74 13.96
CA LYS A 165 0.01 -13.16 13.89
C LYS A 165 1.33 -13.40 14.60
N PHE A 166 1.28 -14.23 15.62
CA PHE A 166 2.44 -14.73 16.36
C PHE A 166 2.54 -16.26 16.21
N LYS A 167 3.77 -16.76 16.10
CA LYS A 167 4.12 -18.18 16.16
C LYS A 167 5.47 -18.34 16.86
N GLY A 168 5.47 -18.96 18.03
CA GLY A 168 6.67 -19.17 18.85
C GLY A 168 6.37 -20.02 20.07
N ASP A 169 7.11 -19.79 21.15
CA ASP A 169 7.01 -20.54 22.41
C ASP A 169 5.62 -20.44 23.05
N LEU A 170 4.94 -19.28 22.90
CA LEU A 170 3.55 -19.06 23.32
C LEU A 170 2.51 -19.73 22.39
N GLY A 171 2.95 -20.55 21.44
CA GLY A 171 2.09 -21.20 20.45
C GLY A 171 1.75 -20.31 19.25
N LYS A 172 0.56 -20.54 18.67
CA LYS A 172 0.05 -19.80 17.51
C LYS A 172 -1.09 -18.89 17.95
N ILE A 173 -0.83 -17.58 17.91
CA ILE A 173 -1.80 -16.56 18.35
C ILE A 173 -2.13 -15.66 17.16
N LYS A 174 -3.42 -15.40 16.96
CA LYS A 174 -3.90 -14.51 15.90
C LYS A 174 -5.05 -13.68 16.44
N HIS A 175 -4.91 -12.36 16.39
CA HIS A 175 -6.01 -11.43 16.63
C HIS A 175 -6.39 -10.73 15.31
N SER A 176 -7.64 -10.31 15.21
CA SER A 176 -8.15 -9.54 14.07
C SER A 176 -8.87 -8.31 14.61
N ASN A 177 -8.65 -7.15 13.98
CA ASN A 177 -9.28 -5.88 14.31
C ASN A 177 -9.11 -5.44 15.77
N ILE A 178 -7.91 -5.66 16.34
CA ILE A 178 -7.57 -5.11 17.65
C ILE A 178 -7.45 -3.58 17.58
N LYS A 179 -7.89 -2.89 18.64
CA LYS A 179 -7.90 -1.43 18.76
C LYS A 179 -6.51 -0.86 19.10
N SER A 180 -5.51 -1.23 18.30
CA SER A 180 -4.10 -0.84 18.48
C SER A 180 -3.56 -0.03 17.29
N PHE A 181 -4.33 0.08 16.21
CA PHE A 181 -3.90 0.73 14.97
C PHE A 181 -4.58 2.09 14.83
N ASN A 182 -3.88 3.02 14.17
CA ASN A 182 -4.49 4.27 13.77
C ASN A 182 -5.41 4.04 12.57
N ASP A 183 -6.66 4.45 12.71
CA ASP A 183 -7.69 4.34 11.67
C ASP A 183 -7.40 5.24 10.48
N PHE A 184 -6.83 6.42 10.72
CA PHE A 184 -6.44 7.37 9.66
C PHE A 184 -4.92 7.37 9.51
N GLN A 185 -4.43 6.92 8.37
CA GLN A 185 -3.00 6.91 8.05
C GLN A 185 -2.76 7.81 6.86
N TYR A 186 -1.77 8.69 6.93
CA TYR A 186 -1.49 9.59 5.82
C TYR A 186 0.00 9.85 5.66
N GLY A 187 0.39 10.21 4.44
CA GLY A 187 1.80 10.31 4.09
C GLY A 187 2.07 10.97 2.75
N LEU A 188 3.34 11.28 2.53
CA LEU A 188 3.85 11.80 1.28
C LEU A 188 4.18 10.65 0.33
N THR A 189 3.92 10.85 -0.96
CA THR A 189 4.26 9.91 -2.03
C THR A 189 5.22 10.54 -3.03
N PHE A 190 6.09 9.71 -3.57
CA PHE A 190 6.96 10.04 -4.69
C PHE A 190 7.10 8.83 -5.60
N SER A 191 6.90 9.04 -6.90
CA SER A 191 7.10 8.01 -7.92
C SER A 191 7.82 8.61 -9.12
N ALA A 192 8.83 7.91 -9.62
CA ALA A 192 9.56 8.33 -10.81
C ALA A 192 9.95 7.13 -11.66
N GLY A 193 9.84 7.26 -12.98
CA GLY A 193 10.21 6.18 -13.88
C GLY A 193 9.87 6.42 -15.33
N TYR A 194 10.08 5.38 -16.12
CA TYR A 194 9.87 5.40 -17.56
C TYR A 194 8.86 4.34 -17.96
N ASN A 195 7.84 4.78 -18.70
CA ASN A 195 6.76 3.92 -19.15
C ASN A 195 6.11 3.14 -17.97
N THR A 196 6.04 1.82 -18.07
CA THR A 196 5.38 0.93 -17.10
C THR A 196 6.12 0.82 -15.77
N TRP A 197 7.44 1.00 -15.74
CA TRP A 197 8.26 0.73 -14.54
C TRP A 197 8.60 2.03 -13.82
N ASN A 198 8.06 2.21 -12.62
CA ASN A 198 8.30 3.41 -11.81
C ASN A 198 8.72 3.01 -10.41
N PHE A 199 9.79 3.62 -9.92
CA PHE A 199 10.12 3.58 -8.50
C PHE A 199 9.02 4.27 -7.71
N HIS A 200 8.70 3.75 -6.52
CA HIS A 200 7.70 4.29 -5.63
C HIS A 200 8.25 4.42 -4.21
N LEU A 201 7.96 5.54 -3.56
CA LEU A 201 8.28 5.83 -2.17
C LEU A 201 7.04 6.42 -1.49
N TYR A 202 6.80 5.97 -0.28
CA TYR A 202 5.81 6.51 0.64
C TYR A 202 6.45 6.72 2.01
N TYR A 203 6.20 7.86 2.63
CA TYR A 203 6.63 8.19 3.98
C TYR A 203 5.41 8.64 4.79
N SER A 204 5.05 7.90 5.85
CA SER A 204 3.93 8.30 6.71
C SER A 204 4.27 9.56 7.51
N LEU A 205 3.27 10.39 7.72
CA LEU A 205 3.36 11.59 8.55
C LEU A 205 2.73 11.37 9.94
N ASN A 206 2.17 10.20 10.20
CA ASN A 206 1.67 9.78 11.50
C ASN A 206 2.05 8.32 11.84
N SER A 207 1.91 7.99 13.12
CA SER A 207 2.14 6.63 13.64
C SER A 207 1.11 5.64 13.10
N ILE A 208 1.57 4.42 12.82
CA ILE A 208 0.73 3.29 12.40
C ILE A 208 -0.11 2.77 13.57
N LEU A 209 0.43 2.85 14.79
CA LEU A 209 -0.27 2.44 16.00
C LEU A 209 -1.10 3.61 16.55
N SER A 210 -2.09 3.29 17.36
CA SER A 210 -2.87 4.27 18.11
C SER A 210 -1.99 5.07 19.06
N SER A 211 -2.39 6.30 19.40
CA SER A 211 -1.70 7.16 20.35
C SER A 211 -1.56 6.55 21.76
N ASP A 212 -2.42 5.59 22.09
CA ASP A 212 -2.42 4.89 23.38
C ASP A 212 -1.44 3.71 23.41
N ALA A 213 -0.75 3.42 22.29
CA ALA A 213 0.19 2.33 22.21
C ALA A 213 1.43 2.63 23.06
N ARG A 214 1.66 1.80 24.08
CA ARG A 214 2.78 1.95 25.02
C ARG A 214 3.50 0.63 25.23
N LEU A 215 4.83 0.69 25.24
CA LEU A 215 5.73 -0.40 25.65
C LEU A 215 6.25 -0.05 27.05
N GLY A 216 5.64 -0.62 28.09
CA GLY A 216 5.84 -0.13 29.46
C GLY A 216 5.37 1.32 29.59
N GLU A 217 6.25 2.22 30.00
CA GLU A 217 5.96 3.66 30.11
C GLU A 217 6.24 4.45 28.81
N GLN A 218 6.87 3.83 27.80
CA GLN A 218 7.28 4.51 26.57
C GLN A 218 6.19 4.45 25.49
N ALA A 219 5.85 5.60 24.91
CA ALA A 219 4.96 5.68 23.75
C ALA A 219 5.59 5.03 22.49
N ILE A 220 4.77 4.37 21.68
CA ILE A 220 5.20 3.68 20.45
C ILE A 220 4.77 4.49 19.21
N ASP A 221 5.61 5.42 18.79
CA ASP A 221 5.38 6.26 17.60
C ASP A 221 6.11 5.69 16.37
N MET A 222 5.57 4.61 15.79
CA MET A 222 6.17 3.95 14.63
C MET A 222 5.59 4.45 13.31
N TYR A 223 6.48 4.90 12.42
CA TYR A 223 6.10 5.48 11.13
C TYR A 223 6.39 4.50 9.99
N ALA A 224 5.49 4.40 9.01
CA ALA A 224 5.69 3.55 7.84
C ALA A 224 6.53 4.26 6.78
N VAL A 225 7.61 3.61 6.34
CA VAL A 225 8.32 3.98 5.12
C VAL A 225 8.20 2.83 4.14
N LYS A 226 7.63 3.06 2.97
CA LYS A 226 7.40 2.01 1.97
C LYS A 226 8.14 2.39 0.70
N PHE A 227 8.94 1.50 0.15
CA PHE A 227 9.60 1.73 -1.14
C PHE A 227 9.47 0.52 -2.04
N GLY A 228 9.43 0.71 -3.34
CA GLY A 228 9.30 -0.39 -4.30
C GLY A 228 8.99 0.07 -5.70
N LEU A 229 8.12 -0.67 -6.38
CA LEU A 229 7.73 -0.41 -7.76
C LEU A 229 6.23 -0.13 -7.85
N ILE A 230 5.87 0.84 -8.69
CA ILE A 230 4.50 1.12 -9.11
C ILE A 230 4.41 1.04 -10.64
N PHE A 231 3.34 0.41 -11.10
CA PHE A 231 3.02 0.17 -12.49
C PHE A 231 1.75 0.93 -12.82
N TYR A 232 1.82 1.80 -13.82
CA TYR A 232 0.66 2.52 -14.34
C TYR A 232 0.16 1.84 -15.62
N ILE A 233 -1.15 1.63 -15.70
CA ILE A 233 -1.84 0.91 -16.76
C ILE A 233 -2.99 1.81 -17.24
N LEU A 234 -3.01 2.08 -18.55
CA LEU A 234 -4.09 2.79 -19.24
C LEU A 234 -5.24 1.85 -19.58
#